data_AF-A0A5K1EBM1-F1
#
_entry.id   AF-A0A5K1EBM1-F1
#
_cell.length_a   1.000
_cell.length_b   1.000
_cell.length_c   1.000
_cell.angle_alpha   90.00
_cell.angle_beta   90.00
_cell.angle_gamma   90.00
#
_symmetry.space_group_name_H-M   'P 1'
#
loop_
_entity.id
_entity.type
_entity.pdbx_description
1 polymer ?
#
loop_
_entity_poly.entity_id
_entity_poly.type
_entity_poly.pdbx_seq_one_letter_code
_entity_poly.pdbx_strand_id
1 'polypeptide(L)' 'WGYVVITTPNGVLDHEEAVKQNVGGQVLGYFY' A
#
# COMPACT_ATOMS: atom_id res chain seq x y z
N TRP A 1 -2.63 -14.02 -5.75
CA TRP A 1 -1.82 -13.46 -4.66
C TRP A 1 -1.06 -12.28 -5.22
N GLY A 2 -1.74 -11.16 -5.42
CA GLY A 2 -1.12 -9.98 -6.02
C GLY A 2 -0.83 -8.94 -4.96
N TYR A 3 0.24 -8.18 -5.17
CA TYR A 3 0.65 -7.11 -4.29
C TYR A 3 0.18 -5.78 -4.86
N VAL A 4 -0.49 -5.00 -4.02
CA VAL A 4 -0.85 -3.61 -4.32
C VAL A 4 0.15 -2.73 -3.59
N VAL A 5 0.79 -1.82 -4.32
CA VAL A 5 1.73 -0.85 -3.76
C VAL A 5 1.04 0.51 -3.66
N ILE A 6 1.13 1.12 -2.50
CA ILE A 6 0.40 2.35 -2.14
C ILE A 6 1.39 3.36 -1.56
N THR A 7 1.36 4.61 -2.01
CA THR A 7 2.09 5.72 -1.39
C THR A 7 1.29 6.27 -0.22
N THR A 8 1.84 6.14 0.98
CA THR A 8 1.27 6.67 2.22
C THR A 8 2.15 7.80 2.77
N PRO A 9 1.68 8.59 3.75
CA PRO A 9 2.52 9.58 4.44
C PRO A 9 3.77 8.99 5.10
N ASN A 10 3.76 7.69 5.39
CA ASN A 10 4.87 6.97 6.01
C ASN A 10 5.85 6.37 4.98
N GLY A 11 5.62 6.60 3.69
CA GLY A 11 6.40 6.01 2.59
C GLY A 11 5.56 5.07 1.72
N VAL A 12 6.25 4.34 0.84
CA VAL A 12 5.64 3.34 -0.04
C VAL A 12 5.43 2.06 0.75
N LEU A 13 4.18 1.62 0.88
CA LEU A 13 3.78 0.42 1.62
C LEU A 13 3.00 -0.53 0.72
N ASP A 14 2.98 -1.81 1.07
CA ASP A 14 1.98 -2.72 0.53
C ASP A 14 0.61 -2.56 1.24
N HIS A 15 -0.43 -3.18 0.68
CA HIS A 15 -1.78 -3.04 1.24
C HIS A 15 -1.94 -3.61 2.66
N GLU A 16 -1.21 -4.67 3.03
CA GLU A 16 -1.31 -5.27 4.36
C GLU A 16 -0.68 -4.35 5.41
N GLU A 17 0.48 -3.77 5.08
CA GLU A 17 1.14 -2.76 5.93
C GLU A 17 0.28 -1.51 6.10
N ALA A 18 -0.32 -1.01 5.03
CA ALA A 18 -1.19 0.16 5.07
C ALA A 18 -2.43 -0.07 5.95
N VAL A 19 -3.07 -1.25 5.85
CA VAL A 19 -4.22 -1.63 6.69
C VAL A 19 -3.81 -1.76 8.16
N LYS A 20 -2.68 -2.40 8.45
CA LYS A 20 -2.18 -2.59 9.82
C LYS A 20 -1.88 -1.25 10.50
N GLN A 21 -1.37 -0.28 9.74
CA GLN A 21 -1.06 1.05 10.23
C GLN A 21 -2.28 2.01 10.20
N ASN A 22 -3.40 1.57 9.63
CA ASN A 22 -4.61 2.38 9.41
C ASN A 22 -4.30 3.69 8.65
N VAL A 23 -3.45 3.59 7.63
CA VAL A 23 -3.06 4.71 6.76
C VAL A 23 -3.54 4.47 5.35
N GLY A 24 -4.09 5.52 4.73
CA GLY A 24 -4.46 5.54 3.33
C GLY A 24 -3.38 6.16 2.46
N GLY A 25 -3.61 6.10 1.14
CA GLY A 25 -2.63 6.56 0.19
C GLY A 25 -3.09 6.48 -1.27
N GLN A 26 -2.22 6.88 -2.18
CA GLN A 26 -2.46 6.74 -3.61
C GLN A 26 -1.90 5.40 -4.10
N VAL A 27 -2.71 4.64 -4.84
CA VAL A 27 -2.25 3.37 -5.42
C VAL A 27 -1.27 3.67 -6.56
N LEU A 28 -0.07 3.10 -6.48
CA LEU A 28 0.94 3.21 -7.53
C LEU A 28 0.76 2.13 -8.60
N GLY A 29 0.34 0.94 -8.20
CA GLY A 29 0.16 -0.17 -9.13
C GLY A 29 -0.11 -1.49 -8.43
N TYR A 30 -0.39 -2.50 -9.25
CA TYR A 30 -0.68 -3.86 -8.86
C TYR A 30 0.14 -4.84 -9.70
N PHE A 31 0.72 -5.85 -9.07
CA PHE A 31 1.40 -6.96 -9.74
C PHE A 31 0.98 -8.32 -9.14
N TYR A 32 1.10 -9.38 -9.92
CA TYR A 32 0.72 -10.76 -9.56
C TYR A 32 1.92 -11.70 -9.60
#